data_AF-A0A2W4P073-F1
#
_entry.id   AF-A0A2W4P073-F1
#
_cell.length_a   1.000
_cell.length_b   1.000
_cell.length_c   1.000
_cell.angle_alpha   90.00
_cell.angle_beta   90.00
_cell.angle_gamma   90.00
#
_symmetry.space_group_name_H-M   'P 1'
#
loop_
_entity.id
_entity.type
_entity.pdbx_description
1 polymer ?
#
loop_
_entity_poly.entity_id
_entity_poly.type
_entity_poly.pdbx_seq_one_letter_code
_entity_poly.pdbx_strand_id
1 'polypeptide(L)'
;MGTYTGRLQGEDLEPSTVSIDISDGRFRVAAGRSQLGSWPLADIRAERKSIFRFDLVIGSEVFEFTPDDPNGFSDAVGAVIDLRETKGRFGLKARIEAVTKS
;
A
#
# COMPACT_ATOMS: atom_id res chain seq x y z
N MET A 1 1.24 14.13 -4.01
CA MET A 1 -0.09 13.73 -4.52
C MET A 1 0.00 13.64 -6.04
N GLY A 2 -0.46 12.54 -6.61
CA GLY A 2 -0.19 12.13 -7.99
C GLY A 2 -1.00 10.89 -8.40
N THR A 3 -0.83 10.45 -9.64
CA THR A 3 -1.51 9.26 -10.19
C THR A 3 -0.54 8.08 -10.27
N TYR A 4 -0.98 6.92 -9.82
CA TYR A 4 -0.21 5.68 -9.77
C TYR A 4 -0.94 4.60 -10.54
N THR A 5 -0.28 4.04 -11.55
CA THR A 5 -0.78 2.88 -12.28
C THR A 5 -0.28 1.60 -11.61
N GLY A 6 -1.04 0.52 -11.71
CA GLY A 6 -0.61 -0.77 -11.22
C GLY A 6 -1.67 -1.85 -11.44
N ARG A 7 -1.43 -3.02 -10.84
CA ARG A 7 -2.39 -4.12 -10.83
C ARG A 7 -3.08 -4.24 -9.48
N LEU A 8 -4.40 -4.31 -9.50
CA LEU A 8 -5.26 -4.51 -8.33
C LEU A 8 -5.95 -5.87 -8.42
N GLN A 9 -5.98 -6.61 -7.33
CA GLN A 9 -6.72 -7.87 -7.21
C GLN A 9 -7.36 -7.96 -5.83
N GLY A 10 -8.40 -8.79 -5.69
CA GLY A 10 -9.13 -8.99 -4.44
C GLY A 10 -9.74 -10.40 -4.41
N GLU A 11 -10.47 -10.73 -3.34
CA GLU A 11 -11.07 -12.06 -3.16
C GLU A 11 -11.96 -12.47 -4.35
N ASP A 12 -12.80 -11.54 -4.81
CA ASP A 12 -13.71 -11.72 -5.96
C ASP A 12 -13.29 -10.91 -7.21
N LEU A 13 -12.07 -10.34 -7.21
CA LEU A 13 -11.58 -9.48 -8.28
C LEU A 13 -10.36 -10.09 -8.95
N GLU A 14 -10.52 -10.45 -10.23
CA GLU A 14 -9.39 -10.85 -11.08
C GLU A 14 -8.37 -9.72 -11.24
N PRO A 15 -7.06 -10.04 -11.34
CA PRO A 15 -6.02 -9.04 -11.45
C PRO A 15 -6.24 -8.07 -12.62
N SER A 16 -6.48 -6.81 -12.30
CA SER A 16 -6.89 -5.79 -13.26
C SER A 16 -5.97 -4.57 -13.21
N THR A 17 -5.64 -4.02 -14.37
CA THR A 17 -4.87 -2.77 -14.44
C THR A 17 -5.76 -1.60 -14.03
N VAL A 18 -5.32 -0.84 -13.04
CA VAL A 18 -6.01 0.34 -12.52
C VAL A 18 -5.08 1.54 -12.47
N SER A 19 -5.68 2.71 -12.43
CA SER A 19 -5.04 3.97 -12.08
C SER A 19 -5.63 4.48 -10.77
N ILE A 20 -4.76 4.89 -9.86
CA ILE A 20 -5.11 5.41 -8.56
C ILE A 20 -4.63 6.86 -8.49
N ASP A 21 -5.58 7.80 -8.46
CA ASP A 21 -5.30 9.21 -8.26
C ASP A 21 -5.44 9.56 -6.78
N ILE A 22 -4.36 10.09 -6.20
CA ILE A 22 -4.32 10.57 -4.83
C ILE A 22 -4.09 12.08 -4.90
N SER A 23 -5.17 12.84 -4.79
CA SER A 23 -5.17 14.31 -4.85
C SER A 23 -6.30 14.88 -3.97
N ASP A 24 -6.12 16.10 -3.44
CA ASP A 24 -7.13 16.83 -2.66
C ASP A 24 -7.75 16.04 -1.49
N GLY A 25 -6.94 15.23 -0.80
CA GLY A 25 -7.41 14.38 0.31
C GLY A 25 -8.32 13.22 -0.13
N ARG A 26 -8.33 12.87 -1.43
CA ARG A 26 -9.14 11.81 -2.00
C ARG A 26 -8.26 10.70 -2.56
N PHE A 27 -8.80 9.49 -2.51
CA PHE A 27 -8.28 8.29 -3.17
C PHE A 27 -9.29 7.87 -4.24
N ARG A 28 -8.93 8.00 -5.51
CA ARG A 28 -9.79 7.70 -6.65
C ARG A 28 -9.23 6.52 -7.43
N VAL A 29 -10.06 5.54 -7.75
CA VAL A 29 -9.64 4.37 -8.53
C VAL A 29 -10.42 4.36 -9.85
N ALA A 30 -9.70 4.16 -10.95
CA ALA A 30 -10.29 4.01 -12.27
C ALA A 30 -9.65 2.85 -13.04
N ALA A 31 -10.45 2.17 -13.85
CA ALA A 31 -10.00 1.16 -14.81
C ALA A 31 -10.32 1.64 -16.23
N GLY A 32 -9.27 1.85 -17.04
CA GLY A 32 -9.42 2.47 -18.35
C GLY A 32 -10.05 3.86 -18.26
N ARG A 33 -11.25 4.04 -18.84
CA ARG A 33 -11.99 5.31 -18.83
C ARG A 33 -13.07 5.40 -17.74
N SER A 34 -13.25 4.34 -16.96
CA SER A 34 -14.33 4.24 -15.98
C SER A 34 -13.77 4.48 -14.58
N GLN A 35 -14.29 5.51 -13.89
CA GLN A 35 -14.02 5.68 -12.46
C GLN A 35 -14.84 4.64 -11.68
N LEU A 36 -14.15 3.79 -10.93
CA LEU A 36 -14.74 2.72 -10.14
C LEU A 36 -15.20 3.22 -8.77
N GLY A 37 -14.46 4.15 -8.18
CA GLY A 37 -14.80 4.69 -6.87
C GLY A 37 -13.92 5.85 -6.45
N SER A 38 -14.37 6.54 -5.41
CA SER A 38 -13.67 7.65 -4.80
C SER A 38 -14.00 7.74 -3.32
N TRP A 39 -12.96 7.72 -2.49
CA TRP A 39 -13.06 7.72 -1.04
C TRP A 39 -12.20 8.84 -0.44
N PRO A 40 -12.50 9.32 0.79
CA PRO A 40 -11.55 10.12 1.55
C PRO A 40 -10.26 9.33 1.77
N LEU A 41 -9.10 9.97 1.57
CA LEU A 41 -7.80 9.31 1.80
C LEU A 41 -7.65 8.83 3.26
N ALA A 42 -8.26 9.55 4.20
CA ALA A 42 -8.26 9.18 5.61
C ALA A 42 -8.98 7.85 5.92
N ASP A 43 -9.86 7.40 5.02
CA ASP A 43 -10.58 6.12 5.17
C ASP A 43 -9.81 4.95 4.51
N ILE A 44 -8.68 5.24 3.86
CA ILE A 44 -7.84 4.22 3.22
C ILE A 44 -6.71 3.84 4.16
N ARG A 45 -6.59 2.54 4.44
CA ARG A 45 -5.43 1.99 5.13
C ARG A 45 -4.61 1.18 4.14
N ALA A 46 -3.34 1.53 4.00
CA ALA A 46 -2.39 0.78 3.18
C ALA A 46 -1.32 0.13 4.06
N GLU A 47 -1.16 -1.17 3.93
CA GLU A 47 -0.09 -1.95 4.55
C GLU A 47 0.89 -2.45 3.51
N ARG A 48 2.16 -2.11 3.68
CA ARG A 48 3.22 -2.60 2.78
C ARG A 48 3.64 -4.00 3.20
N LYS A 49 3.29 -5.01 2.39
CA LYS A 49 3.67 -6.42 2.62
C LYS A 49 5.05 -6.75 2.05
N SER A 50 5.42 -6.14 0.93
CA SER A 50 6.75 -6.28 0.33
C SER A 50 7.17 -4.98 -0.37
N ILE A 51 8.33 -4.98 -1.03
CA ILE A 51 8.79 -3.81 -1.79
C ILE A 51 7.79 -3.43 -2.91
N PHE A 52 7.06 -4.39 -3.46
CA PHE A 52 6.17 -4.17 -4.61
C PHE A 52 4.68 -4.36 -4.28
N ARG A 53 4.34 -4.78 -3.06
CA ARG A 53 2.98 -5.25 -2.73
C ARG A 53 2.41 -4.50 -1.53
N PHE A 54 1.19 -4.02 -1.69
CA PHE A 54 0.42 -3.32 -0.67
C PHE A 54 -0.95 -3.96 -0.50
N ASP A 55 -1.37 -4.19 0.73
CA ASP A 55 -2.76 -4.47 1.06
C ASP A 55 -3.47 -3.15 1.31
N LEU A 56 -4.50 -2.89 0.52
CA LEU A 56 -5.36 -1.70 0.61
C LEU A 56 -6.67 -2.11 1.24
N VAL A 57 -6.95 -1.56 2.42
CA VAL A 57 -8.24 -1.70 3.09
C VAL A 57 -9.11 -0.50 2.70
N ILE A 58 -10.21 -0.78 2.00
CA ILE A 58 -11.19 0.22 1.54
C ILE A 58 -12.55 -0.19 2.11
N GLY A 59 -13.00 0.51 3.16
CA GLY A 59 -14.19 0.08 3.90
C GLY A 59 -13.96 -1.27 4.59
N SER A 60 -14.73 -2.29 4.21
CA SER A 60 -14.61 -3.67 4.72
C SER A 60 -13.81 -4.60 3.80
N GLU A 61 -13.39 -4.13 2.63
CA GLU A 61 -12.75 -4.95 1.61
C GLU A 61 -11.22 -4.75 1.65
N VAL A 62 -10.48 -5.82 1.31
CA VAL A 62 -9.03 -5.82 1.21
C VAL A 62 -8.62 -6.16 -0.21
N PHE A 63 -7.80 -5.30 -0.80
CA PHE A 63 -7.26 -5.48 -2.15
C PHE A 63 -5.74 -5.52 -2.12
N GLU A 64 -5.14 -6.42 -2.88
CA GLU A 64 -3.71 -6.39 -3.14
C GLU A 64 -3.44 -5.45 -4.32
N PHE A 65 -2.62 -4.42 -4.10
CA PHE A 65 -2.16 -3.49 -5.12
C PHE A 65 -0.66 -3.62 -5.35
N THR A 66 -0.29 -3.76 -6.62
CA THR A 66 1.09 -3.76 -7.11
C THR A 66 1.29 -2.52 -8.00
N PRO A 67 1.72 -1.37 -7.44
CA PRO A 67 2.00 -0.16 -8.20
C PRO A 67 3.26 -0.29 -9.08
N ASP A 68 3.25 0.42 -10.21
CA ASP A 68 4.43 0.56 -11.08
C ASP A 68 5.53 1.42 -10.42
N ASP A 69 5.14 2.37 -9.54
CA ASP A 69 6.05 3.12 -8.65
C ASP A 69 5.71 2.85 -7.17
N PRO A 70 6.27 1.78 -6.57
CA PRO A 70 5.98 1.41 -5.19
C PRO A 70 6.44 2.42 -4.15
N ASN A 71 7.53 3.14 -4.40
CA ASN A 71 8.04 4.09 -3.42
C ASN A 71 7.19 5.37 -3.43
N GLY A 72 6.91 5.91 -4.63
CA GLY A 72 6.03 7.06 -4.76
C GLY A 72 4.62 6.77 -4.24
N PHE A 73 4.08 5.57 -4.48
CA PHE A 73 2.79 5.17 -3.94
C PHE A 73 2.81 5.06 -2.40
N SER A 74 3.83 4.42 -1.84
CA SER A 74 4.02 4.26 -0.39
C SER A 74 4.04 5.61 0.32
N ASP A 75 4.77 6.58 -0.22
CA ASP A 75 4.88 7.93 0.34
C ASP A 75 3.54 8.69 0.26
N ALA A 76 2.80 8.51 -0.84
CA ALA A 76 1.54 9.22 -1.05
C ALA A 76 0.38 8.72 -0.20
N VAL A 77 0.31 7.41 0.05
CA VAL A 77 -0.74 6.80 0.89
C VAL A 77 -0.35 6.75 2.37
N GLY A 78 0.91 7.07 2.70
CA GLY A 78 1.43 6.93 4.06
C GLY A 78 1.46 5.47 4.52
N ALA A 79 1.86 4.56 3.63
CA ALA A 79 1.77 3.12 3.90
C ALA A 79 2.57 2.72 5.14
N VAL A 80 1.94 1.92 6.00
CA VAL A 80 2.59 1.38 7.19
C VAL A 80 3.27 0.06 6.84
N ILE A 81 4.49 -0.12 7.32
CA ILE A 81 5.19 -1.41 7.21
C ILE A 81 4.76 -2.27 8.40
N ASP A 82 4.09 -3.40 8.13
CA ASP A 82 3.89 -4.40 9.18
C ASP A 82 5.19 -5.17 9.43
N LEU A 83 5.82 -4.91 10.57
CA LEU A 83 7.08 -5.56 10.99
C LEU A 83 6.86 -6.88 11.74
N ARG A 84 5.61 -7.35 11.89
CA ARG A 84 5.31 -8.57 12.65
C ARG A 84 5.58 -9.82 11.81
N GLU A 85 5.45 -9.71 10.48
CA GLU A 85 5.81 -10.78 9.54
C GLU A 85 7.30 -10.86 9.17
N THR A 86 8.16 -9.99 9.71
CA THR A 86 9.61 -10.15 9.59
C THR A 86 10.12 -11.31 10.45
N LYS A 87 9.75 -12.55 10.09
CA LYS A 87 10.42 -13.79 10.53
C LYS A 87 11.88 -13.75 10.04
N GLY A 88 12.77 -13.08 10.77
CA GLY A 88 14.21 -13.19 10.51
C GLY A 88 15.04 -11.91 10.62
N ARG A 89 14.46 -10.74 10.89
CA ARG A 89 15.27 -9.55 11.21
C ARG A 89 15.37 -9.42 12.72
N PHE A 90 16.58 -9.63 13.25
CA PHE A 90 16.96 -9.27 14.62
C PHE A 90 16.28 -7.95 14.98
N GLY A 91 15.36 -7.99 15.95
CA GLY A 91 14.57 -6.83 16.33
C GLY A 91 15.49 -5.66 16.68
N LEU A 92 14.99 -4.42 16.53
CA LEU A 92 15.74 -3.20 16.83
C LEU A 92 16.48 -3.28 18.17
N LYS A 93 15.83 -3.88 19.18
CA LYS A 93 16.42 -4.20 20.49
C LYS A 93 17.72 -5.01 20.37
N ALA A 94 17.71 -6.14 19.66
CA ALA A 94 18.87 -7.02 19.53
C ALA A 94 20.04 -6.33 18.81
N ARG A 95 19.75 -5.44 17.85
CA ARG A 95 20.78 -4.63 17.17
C ARG A 95 21.40 -3.58 18.09
N ILE A 96 20.57 -2.92 18.91
CA ILE A 96 21.05 -1.97 19.92
C ILE A 96 21.94 -2.69 20.94
N GLU A 97 21.51 -3.86 21.44
CA GLU A 97 22.28 -4.66 22.39
C GLU A 97 23.65 -5.12 21.85
N ALA A 98 23.76 -5.41 20.54
CA ALA A 98 25.03 -5.78 19.92
C ALA A 98 26.03 -4.62 19.85
N VAL A 99 25.55 -3.40 19.57
CA VAL A 99 26.40 -2.19 19.48
C VAL A 99 26.81 -1.70 20.86
N THR A 100 25.93 -1.80 21.87
CA THR A 100 26.18 -1.25 23.22
C THR A 100 27.05 -2.16 24.09
N LYS A 101 27.28 -3.42 23.68
CA LYS A 101 28.18 -4.36 24.35
C LYS A 101 29.58 -4.43 23.70
N SER A 102 29.85 -3.63 22.67
CA SER A 102 31.17 -3.51 22.02
C SER A 102 32.02 -2.42 22.67
#